data_AF-X1LKN7-F1
#
_entry.id   AF-X1LKN7-F1
#
_cell.length_a   1.000
_cell.length_b   1.000
_cell.length_c   1.000
_cell.angle_alpha   90.00
_cell.angle_beta   90.00
_cell.angle_gamma   90.00
#
_symmetry.space_group_name_H-M   'P 1'
#
loop_
_entity.id
_entity.type
_entity.pdbx_description
1 polymer ?
#
loop_
_entity_poly.entity_id
_entity_poly.type
_entity_poly.pdbx_seq_one_letter_code
_entity_poly.pdbx_strand_id
1 'polypeptide(L)'
;MDMVEPVAKSIGAQSCVSDSTLAKVSIVGVGMINAPGYAARMFRALSDEGINIELITTSQIRITCIIDRSRITDAVQSLRKAFGLEE
;
A
#
# COMPACT_ATOMS: atom_id res chain seq x y z
N MET A 1 10.81 -8.96 -17.39
CA MET A 1 12.06 -8.59 -16.69
C MET A 1 13.16 -8.16 -17.63
N ASP A 2 13.07 -8.58 -18.89
CA ASP A 2 14.09 -8.48 -19.93
C ASP A 2 14.63 -7.05 -20.16
N MET A 3 13.83 -6.01 -19.92
CA MET A 3 14.29 -4.61 -20.00
C MET A 3 15.10 -4.15 -18.79
N VAL A 4 14.81 -4.64 -17.58
CA VAL A 4 15.43 -4.16 -16.34
C VAL A 4 16.73 -4.93 -16.03
N GLU A 5 16.83 -6.16 -16.51
CA GLU A 5 17.94 -7.06 -16.22
C GLU A 5 19.31 -6.58 -16.73
N PRO A 6 19.45 -5.97 -17.93
CA PRO A 6 20.71 -5.37 -18.36
C PRO A 6 21.16 -4.23 -17.43
N VAL A 7 20.22 -3.42 -16.96
CA VAL A 7 20.50 -2.32 -16.03
C VAL A 7 20.94 -2.88 -14.68
N ALA A 8 20.22 -3.86 -14.14
CA ALA A 8 20.57 -4.52 -12.89
C ALA A 8 22.00 -5.10 -12.92
N LYS A 9 22.38 -5.75 -14.03
CA LYS A 9 23.76 -6.24 -14.25
C LYS A 9 24.77 -5.09 -14.31
N SER A 10 24.46 -4.01 -15.02
CA SER A 10 25.39 -2.87 -15.18
C SER A 10 25.71 -2.15 -13.86
N ILE A 11 24.79 -2.18 -12.90
CA ILE A 11 24.97 -1.56 -11.57
C ILE A 11 25.43 -2.55 -10.49
N GLY A 12 25.65 -3.83 -10.84
CA GLY A 12 26.09 -4.87 -9.91
C GLY A 12 25.03 -5.36 -8.92
N ALA A 13 23.73 -5.25 -9.24
CA ALA A 13 22.67 -5.75 -8.38
C ALA A 13 22.67 -7.30 -8.32
N GLN A 14 22.42 -7.86 -7.13
CA GLN A 14 22.42 -9.31 -6.92
C GLN A 14 21.27 -10.03 -7.65
N SER A 15 20.08 -9.42 -7.67
CA SER A 15 18.89 -9.97 -8.32
C SER A 15 17.85 -8.90 -8.61
N CYS A 16 16.98 -9.17 -9.58
CA CYS A 16 15.77 -8.40 -9.83
C CYS A 16 14.55 -9.33 -9.65
N VAL A 17 13.56 -8.91 -8.88
CA VAL A 17 12.34 -9.70 -8.61
C VAL A 17 11.10 -8.87 -8.95
N SER A 18 10.06 -9.54 -9.43
CA SER A 18 8.78 -8.92 -9.77
C SER A 18 7.64 -9.79 -9.31
N ASP A 19 6.59 -9.15 -8.81
CA ASP A 19 5.37 -9.82 -8.42
C ASP A 19 4.16 -9.14 -9.08
N SER A 20 3.38 -9.91 -9.82
CA SER A 20 2.16 -9.45 -10.50
C SER A 20 0.88 -9.71 -9.68
N THR A 21 1.00 -10.35 -8.52
CA THR A 21 -0.10 -10.69 -7.60
C THR A 21 -0.33 -9.63 -6.53
N LEU A 22 0.39 -8.51 -6.60
CA LEU A 22 0.22 -7.40 -5.68
C LEU A 22 -0.85 -6.40 -6.16
N ALA A 23 -1.44 -5.69 -5.20
CA ALA A 23 -2.35 -4.57 -5.42
C ALA A 23 -1.99 -3.37 -4.55
N LYS A 24 -2.41 -2.18 -5.00
CA LYS A 24 -2.17 -0.92 -4.34
C LYS A 24 -3.48 -0.37 -3.76
N VAL A 25 -3.49 -0.04 -2.48
CA VAL A 25 -4.59 0.68 -1.84
C VAL A 25 -4.06 1.94 -1.17
N SER A 26 -4.76 3.05 -1.34
CA SER A 26 -4.32 4.36 -0.87
C SER A 26 -5.45 5.09 -0.13
N ILE A 27 -5.10 5.72 0.98
CA ILE A 27 -5.91 6.82 1.55
C ILE A 27 -5.34 8.14 1.06
N VAL A 28 -6.22 9.08 0.69
CA VAL A 28 -5.85 10.38 0.11
C VAL A 28 -6.69 11.48 0.75
N GLY A 29 -6.07 12.60 1.13
CA GLY A 29 -6.77 13.70 1.78
C GLY A 29 -5.84 14.78 2.33
N VAL A 30 -6.23 16.05 2.14
CA VAL A 30 -5.48 17.21 2.65
C VAL A 30 -5.47 17.30 4.18
N GLY A 31 -6.47 16.70 4.84
CA GLY A 31 -6.57 16.64 6.30
C GLY A 31 -5.43 15.86 6.98
N MET A 32 -4.64 15.10 6.23
CA MET A 32 -3.50 14.35 6.77
C MET A 32 -2.31 15.23 7.18
N ILE A 33 -2.18 16.43 6.62
CA ILE A 33 -1.00 17.29 6.82
C ILE A 33 -0.84 17.71 8.28
N ASN A 34 -1.97 18.02 8.94
CA ASN A 34 -1.99 18.65 10.27
C ASN A 34 -2.63 17.77 11.36
N ALA A 35 -3.03 16.54 11.03
CA ALA A 35 -3.65 15.64 11.99
C ALA A 35 -2.91 14.29 12.00
N PRO A 36 -2.26 13.92 13.11
CA PRO A 36 -1.61 12.62 13.24
C PRO A 36 -2.64 11.49 13.33
N GLY A 37 -2.18 10.25 13.11
CA GLY A 37 -2.97 9.04 13.37
C GLY A 37 -3.64 8.40 12.15
N TYR A 38 -3.59 9.00 10.96
CA TYR A 38 -4.12 8.38 9.74
C TYR A 38 -3.41 7.06 9.38
N ALA A 39 -2.07 7.04 9.46
CA ALA A 39 -1.29 5.82 9.22
C ALA A 39 -1.66 4.71 10.22
N ALA A 40 -1.68 5.04 11.51
CA ALA A 40 -2.05 4.10 12.56
C ALA A 40 -3.47 3.53 12.35
N ARG A 41 -4.43 4.40 11.99
CA ARG A 41 -5.80 3.97 11.68
C ARG A 41 -5.86 3.04 10.47
N MET A 42 -5.15 3.39 9.39
CA MET A 42 -5.06 2.57 8.18
C MET A 42 -4.46 1.19 8.48
N PHE A 43 -3.32 1.14 9.17
CA PHE A 43 -2.64 -0.13 9.47
C PHE A 43 -3.45 -0.99 10.43
N ARG A 44 -4.13 -0.37 11.40
CA ARG A 44 -5.04 -1.09 12.30
C ARG A 44 -6.20 -1.73 11.53
N ALA A 45 -6.87 -0.98 10.66
CA ALA A 45 -7.97 -1.49 9.85
C ALA A 45 -7.56 -2.68 8.96
N LEU A 46 -6.38 -2.61 8.33
CA LEU A 46 -5.84 -3.73 7.54
C LEU A 46 -5.44 -4.92 8.43
N SER A 47 -4.82 -4.67 9.57
CA SER A 47 -4.41 -5.72 10.52
C SER A 47 -5.60 -6.44 11.14
N ASP A 48 -6.70 -5.74 11.43
CA ASP A 48 -7.91 -6.33 12.03
C ASP A 48 -8.58 -7.32 11.05
N GLU A 49 -8.41 -7.13 9.74
CA GLU A 49 -8.81 -8.06 8.68
C GLU A 49 -7.75 -9.12 8.35
N GLY A 50 -6.62 -9.13 9.06
CA GLY A 50 -5.50 -10.04 8.80
C GLY A 50 -4.86 -9.84 7.41
N ILE A 51 -4.81 -8.61 6.91
CA ILE A 51 -4.20 -8.26 5.62
C ILE A 51 -2.74 -7.86 5.85
N ASN A 52 -1.80 -8.63 5.29
CA ASN A 52 -0.37 -8.30 5.34
C ASN A 52 -0.06 -7.07 4.48
N ILE A 53 0.85 -6.23 4.94
CA ILE A 53 1.34 -5.06 4.20
C ILE A 53 2.75 -5.37 3.70
N GLU A 54 2.91 -5.50 2.39
CA GLU A 54 4.20 -5.80 1.74
C GLU A 54 5.09 -4.56 1.65
N LEU A 55 4.49 -3.40 1.38
CA LEU A 55 5.23 -2.16 1.19
C LEU A 55 4.36 -0.95 1.55
N ILE A 56 4.99 0.07 2.14
CA ILE A 56 4.35 1.35 2.48
C ILE A 56 5.07 2.46 1.71
N THR A 57 4.29 3.32 1.05
CA THR A 57 4.79 4.61 0.54
C THR A 57 3.88 5.73 1.03
N THR A 58 4.45 6.92 1.24
CA THR A 58 3.73 8.05 1.80
C THR A 58 4.12 9.37 1.15
N SER A 59 3.17 10.30 1.10
CA SER A 59 3.36 11.73 0.87
C SER A 59 2.59 12.51 1.96
N GLN A 60 2.60 13.84 1.89
CA GLN A 60 1.88 14.68 2.86
C GLN A 60 0.35 14.46 2.85
N ILE A 61 -0.20 13.99 1.73
CA ILE A 61 -1.65 13.84 1.52
C ILE A 61 -2.04 12.44 1.04
N ARG A 62 -1.14 11.47 1.12
CA ARG A 62 -1.39 10.10 0.65
C ARG A 62 -0.57 9.10 1.43
N ILE A 63 -1.22 8.05 1.93
CA ILE A 63 -0.55 6.83 2.39
C ILE A 63 -1.00 5.71 1.49
N THR A 64 -0.06 4.89 1.03
CA THR A 64 -0.30 3.78 0.11
C THR A 64 0.32 2.52 0.66
N CYS A 65 -0.49 1.47 0.75
CA CYS A 65 -0.04 0.13 1.08
C CYS A 65 -0.11 -0.76 -0.16
N ILE A 66 0.93 -1.57 -0.35
CA ILE A 66 0.93 -2.70 -1.27
C ILE A 66 0.56 -3.94 -0.47
N ILE A 67 -0.42 -4.68 -0.97
CA ILE A 67 -1.01 -5.87 -0.34
C ILE A 67 -1.21 -6.97 -1.38
N ASP A 68 -1.53 -8.19 -0.94
CA ASP A 68 -1.98 -9.26 -1.83
C ASP A 68 -3.26 -8.83 -2.59
N ARG A 69 -3.26 -8.99 -3.92
CA ARG A 69 -4.36 -8.57 -4.79
C ARG A 69 -5.68 -9.24 -4.46
N SER A 70 -5.68 -10.47 -3.97
CA SER A 70 -6.90 -11.19 -3.59
C SER A 70 -7.65 -10.50 -2.45
N ARG A 71 -6.95 -9.71 -1.63
CA ARG A 71 -7.51 -9.02 -0.45
C ARG A 71 -7.96 -7.58 -0.73
N ILE A 72 -7.91 -7.12 -1.99
CA ILE A 72 -8.15 -5.70 -2.31
C ILE A 72 -9.57 -5.24 -1.96
N THR A 73 -10.57 -6.09 -2.16
CA THR A 73 -11.98 -5.76 -1.85
C THR A 73 -12.16 -5.58 -0.35
N ASP A 74 -11.67 -6.54 0.46
CA ASP A 74 -11.71 -6.49 1.92
C ASP A 74 -10.97 -5.26 2.45
N ALA A 75 -9.78 -4.97 1.90
CA ALA A 75 -8.99 -3.80 2.27
C ALA A 75 -9.73 -2.50 2.02
N VAL A 76 -10.36 -2.34 0.85
CA VAL A 76 -11.13 -1.14 0.51
C VAL A 76 -12.34 -1.00 1.43
N GLN A 77 -13.06 -2.08 1.70
CA GLN A 77 -14.22 -2.06 2.59
C GLN A 77 -13.84 -1.70 4.03
N SER A 78 -12.81 -2.35 4.59
CA SER A 78 -12.30 -2.07 5.93
C SER A 78 -11.82 -0.63 6.06
N LEU A 79 -11.11 -0.10 5.06
CA LEU A 79 -10.66 1.29 5.06
C LEU A 79 -11.81 2.28 4.93
N ARG A 80 -12.82 2.01 4.07
CA ARG A 80 -14.02 2.86 3.99
C ARG A 80 -14.71 2.97 5.34
N LYS A 81 -14.92 1.84 6.03
CA LYS A 81 -15.50 1.81 7.38
C LYS A 81 -14.65 2.57 8.39
N ALA A 82 -13.34 2.34 8.42
CA ALA A 82 -12.43 3.01 9.35
C ALA A 82 -12.38 4.54 9.17
N PHE A 83 -12.64 5.03 7.97
CA PHE A 83 -12.68 6.46 7.66
C PHE A 83 -14.09 7.05 7.52
N GLY A 84 -15.15 6.26 7.80
CA GLY A 84 -16.55 6.72 7.78
C GLY A 84 -17.06 7.09 6.39
N LEU A 85 -16.61 6.38 5.35
CA LEU A 85 -16.94 6.62 3.93
C LEU A 85 -17.92 5.55 3.39
N GLU A 86 -18.97 5.25 4.15
CA GLU A 86 -19.98 4.25 3.80
C GLU A 86 -20.99 4.81 2.77
N GLU A 87 -20.59 4.86 1.50
CA GLU A 87 -21.48 4.98 0.32
C GLU A 87 -21.12 3.94 -0.76
#